data_AF-A0A1F8YGK5-F1
#
_entry.id   AF-A0A1F8YGK5-F1
#
_cell.length_a   1.000
_cell.length_b   1.000
_cell.length_c   1.000
_cell.angle_alpha   90.00
_cell.angle_beta   90.00
_cell.angle_gamma   90.00
#
_symmetry.space_group_name_H-M   'P 1'
#
loop_
_entity.id
_entity.type
_entity.pdbx_description
1 polymer ?
#
loop_
_entity_poly.entity_id
_entity_poly.type
_entity_poly.pdbx_seq_one_letter_code
_entity_poly.pdbx_strand_id
1 'polypeptide(L)'
;MKGGKDYWRFKAGEILSYRQAVLAQCFICNGGAEGGGDCKGRSCPLYQFMPYRADKPKLKRTLSSEHLKKMQLAKENRLKTRGSE
;
A
#
# COMPACT_ATOMS: atom_id res chain seq x y z
N MET A 1 6.75 -4.21 5.18
CA MET A 1 5.30 -4.33 5.48
C MET A 1 4.54 -3.08 5.07
N LYS A 2 3.25 -3.19 4.71
CA LYS A 2 2.39 -2.01 4.44
C LYS A 2 2.32 -1.10 5.68
N GLY A 3 2.39 0.22 5.53
CA GLY A 3 2.27 1.16 6.65
C GLY A 3 3.56 1.52 7.39
N GLY A 4 4.61 0.68 7.35
CA GLY A 4 5.88 1.00 8.01
C GLY A 4 6.56 2.26 7.45
N LYS A 5 6.56 2.42 6.11
CA LYS A 5 7.06 3.64 5.47
C LYS A 5 6.28 4.88 5.89
N ASP A 6 4.95 4.76 5.95
CA ASP A 6 4.09 5.88 6.34
C ASP A 6 4.30 6.26 7.80
N TYR A 7 4.51 5.29 8.69
CA TYR A 7 4.88 5.55 10.09
C TYR A 7 6.19 6.33 10.21
N TRP A 8 7.24 5.93 9.49
CA TRP A 8 8.51 6.66 9.54
C TRP A 8 8.41 8.09 8.99
N ARG A 9 7.62 8.30 7.93
CA ARG A 9 7.33 9.63 7.40
C ARG A 9 6.60 10.50 8.41
N PHE A 10 5.60 9.95 9.10
CA PHE A 10 4.95 10.65 10.22
C PHE A 10 5.93 10.98 11.35
N LYS A 11 6.81 10.06 11.72
CA LYS A 11 7.87 10.30 12.71
C LYS A 11 8.86 11.39 12.28
N ALA A 12 9.06 11.57 10.98
CA ALA A 12 9.84 12.66 10.41
C ALA A 12 9.07 14.00 10.31
N GLY A 13 7.81 14.06 10.77
CA GLY A 13 6.98 15.26 10.76
C GLY A 13 6.19 15.48 9.46
N GLU A 14 6.20 14.52 8.53
CA GLU A 14 5.40 14.64 7.31
C GLU A 14 3.90 14.45 7.59
N ILE A 15 3.07 15.20 6.87
CA ILE A 15 1.62 15.02 6.89
C ILE A 15 1.25 13.78 6.08
N LEU A 16 0.50 12.88 6.70
CA LEU A 16 -0.04 11.69 6.05
C LEU A 16 -1.46 11.94 5.53
N SER A 17 -1.78 11.36 4.37
CA SER A 17 -3.19 11.20 3.96
C SER A 17 -3.91 10.25 4.92
N TYR A 18 -5.25 10.33 4.94
CA TYR A 18 -6.10 9.45 5.75
C TYR A 18 -5.71 7.96 5.64
N ARG A 19 -5.54 7.48 4.41
CA ARG A 19 -5.17 6.07 4.18
C ARG A 19 -3.78 5.75 4.72
N GLN A 20 -2.80 6.64 4.54
CA GLN A 20 -1.45 6.45 5.06
C GLN A 20 -1.44 6.43 6.59
N ALA A 21 -2.20 7.31 7.23
CA ALA A 21 -2.34 7.35 8.68
C ALA A 21 -2.93 6.04 9.24
N VAL A 22 -3.99 5.52 8.63
CA VAL A 22 -4.57 4.21 9.00
C VAL A 22 -3.54 3.08 8.84
N LEU A 23 -2.77 3.09 7.75
CA LEU A 23 -1.74 2.08 7.52
C LEU A 23 -0.60 2.16 8.55
N ALA A 24 -0.13 3.37 8.87
CA ALA A 24 0.87 3.62 9.90
C ALA A 24 0.37 3.16 11.28
N GLN A 25 -0.88 3.47 11.62
CA GLN A 25 -1.50 3.06 12.89
C GLN A 25 -1.61 1.52 12.99
N CYS A 26 -2.07 0.85 11.94
CA CYS A 26 -2.13 -0.62 11.92
C CYS A 26 -0.74 -1.26 12.00
N PHE A 27 0.29 -0.61 11.43
CA PHE A 27 1.67 -1.09 11.52
C PHE A 27 2.15 -1.08 12.98
N ILE A 28 2.02 0.03 13.71
CA ILE A 28 2.48 0.12 15.10
C ILE A 28 1.64 -0.73 16.05
N CYS A 29 0.31 -0.75 15.87
CA CYS A 29 -0.62 -1.49 16.73
C CYS A 29 -0.39 -3.00 16.65
N ASN A 30 0.10 -3.50 15.52
CA ASN A 30 0.24 -4.93 15.25
C ASN A 30 1.69 -5.41 15.38
N GLY A 31 2.50 -4.80 16.23
CA GLY A 31 3.88 -5.25 16.50
C GLY A 31 4.96 -4.67 15.57
N GLY A 32 4.65 -3.64 14.79
CA GLY A 32 5.64 -2.96 13.95
C GLY A 32 6.30 -3.89 12.94
N ALA A 33 7.63 -3.95 12.96
CA ALA A 33 8.42 -4.75 12.02
C ALA A 33 8.35 -6.27 12.29
N GLU A 34 8.03 -6.67 13.53
CA GLU A 34 7.85 -8.08 13.93
C GLU A 34 6.41 -8.57 13.67
N GLY A 35 5.52 -7.65 13.32
CA GLY A 35 4.12 -7.90 13.00
C GLY A 35 3.86 -8.39 11.58
N GLY A 36 2.57 -8.38 11.19
CA GLY A 36 2.18 -8.45 9.77
C GLY A 36 1.14 -9.50 9.41
N GLY A 37 0.60 -10.19 10.41
CA GLY A 37 -0.59 -11.01 10.28
C GLY A 37 -1.88 -10.22 10.46
N ASP A 38 -3.00 -10.91 10.21
CA ASP A 38 -4.33 -10.45 10.59
C ASP A 38 -4.46 -10.42 12.13
N CYS A 39 -4.75 -9.25 12.71
CA CYS A 39 -4.84 -9.09 14.17
C CYS A 39 -6.16 -9.62 14.75
N LYS A 40 -7.15 -9.96 13.89
CA LYS A 40 -8.47 -10.50 14.24
C LYS A 40 -9.30 -9.64 15.20
N GLY A 41 -8.95 -8.37 15.39
CA GLY A 41 -9.63 -7.45 16.31
C GLY A 41 -10.97 -6.95 15.75
N ARG A 42 -12.02 -7.79 15.74
CA ARG A 42 -13.33 -7.44 15.19
C ARG A 42 -14.04 -6.27 15.88
N SER A 43 -13.67 -5.97 17.13
CA SER A 43 -14.13 -4.78 17.87
C SER A 43 -13.37 -3.50 17.52
N CYS A 44 -12.25 -3.60 16.81
CA CYS A 44 -11.47 -2.43 16.41
C CYS A 44 -12.17 -1.73 15.23
N PRO A 45 -12.46 -0.42 15.34
CA PRO A 45 -13.14 0.32 14.26
C PRO A 45 -12.28 0.41 12.99
N LEU A 46 -10.95 0.26 13.11
CA LEU A 46 -10.02 0.25 11.99
C LEU A 46 -9.84 -1.14 11.35
N TYR A 47 -10.37 -2.20 11.94
CA TYR A 47 -10.20 -3.58 11.43
C TYR A 47 -10.73 -3.75 10.01
N GLN A 48 -11.82 -3.05 9.66
CA GLN A 48 -12.36 -3.02 8.30
C GLN A 48 -11.37 -2.47 7.25
N PHE A 49 -10.47 -1.58 7.67
CA PHE A 49 -9.48 -0.95 6.80
C PHE A 49 -8.11 -1.65 6.85
N MET A 50 -7.93 -2.63 7.75
CA MET A 50 -6.67 -3.29 8.01
C MET A 50 -5.97 -3.80 6.73
N PRO A 51 -4.65 -3.56 6.57
CA PRO A 51 -3.92 -3.91 5.35
C PRO A 51 -3.58 -5.40 5.19
N TYR A 52 -3.55 -6.14 6.30
CA TYR A 52 -3.12 -7.55 6.36
C TYR A 52 -4.29 -8.52 6.61
N ARG A 53 -5.53 -8.03 6.55
CA ARG A 53 -6.73 -8.84 6.77
C ARG A 53 -6.80 -9.97 5.73
N ALA A 54 -6.91 -11.21 6.19
CA ALA A 54 -6.73 -12.39 5.35
C ALA A 54 -7.89 -12.60 4.37
N ASP A 55 -9.10 -12.23 4.79
CA ASP A 55 -10.37 -12.38 4.06
C ASP A 55 -10.69 -11.18 3.14
N LYS A 56 -9.78 -10.20 3.01
CA LYS A 56 -10.06 -8.99 2.23
C LYS A 56 -10.11 -9.30 0.73
N PRO A 57 -11.26 -9.07 0.04
CA PRO A 57 -11.32 -9.28 -1.39
C PRO A 57 -10.33 -8.33 -2.09
N LYS A 58 -9.44 -8.92 -2.91
CA LYS A 58 -8.56 -8.13 -3.78
C LYS A 58 -9.43 -7.55 -4.89
N LEU A 59 -9.74 -6.26 -4.80
CA LEU A 59 -10.43 -5.53 -5.86
C LEU A 59 -9.60 -5.65 -7.15
N LYS A 60 -10.09 -6.45 -8.11
CA LYS A 60 -9.54 -6.49 -9.46
C LYS A 60 -10.07 -5.27 -10.19
N ARG A 61 -9.20 -4.28 -10.45
CA ARG A 61 -9.56 -3.18 -11.36
C ARG A 61 -9.52 -3.75 -12.77
N THR A 62 -10.66 -3.81 -13.44
CA THR A 62 -10.73 -4.10 -14.89
C THR A 62 -10.13 -2.92 -15.63
N LEU A 63 -9.00 -3.13 -16.29
CA LEU A 63 -8.35 -2.13 -17.14
C LEU A 63 -8.83 -2.31 -18.58
N SER A 64 -9.10 -1.20 -19.28
CA SER A 64 -9.41 -1.26 -20.70
C SER A 64 -8.19 -1.71 -21.51
N SER A 65 -8.44 -2.36 -22.65
CA SER A 65 -7.39 -2.76 -23.60
C SER A 65 -6.54 -1.57 -24.04
N GLU A 66 -7.15 -0.39 -24.21
CA GLU A 66 -6.45 0.85 -24.55
C GLU A 66 -5.49 1.30 -23.44
N HIS A 67 -5.91 1.24 -22.17
CA HIS A 67 -5.06 1.62 -21.05
C HIS A 67 -3.87 0.66 -20.90
N LEU A 68 -4.07 -0.64 -21.14
CA LEU A 68 -2.98 -1.63 -21.13
C LEU A 68 -1.92 -1.32 -22.19
N LYS A 69 -2.34 -0.97 -23.42
CA LYS A 69 -1.42 -0.57 -24.49
C LYS A 69 -0.60 0.67 -24.11
N LYS A 70 -1.24 1.68 -23.52
CA LYS A 70 -0.55 2.90 -23.04
C LYS A 70 0.49 2.59 -21.97
N MET A 71 0.18 1.72 -21.01
CA MET A 71 1.13 1.29 -19.98
C MET A 71 2.32 0.52 -20.58
N GLN A 72 2.07 -0.34 -21.56
CA GLN A 72 3.11 -1.13 -22.21
C GLN A 72 4.08 -0.25 -23.00
N LEU A 73 3.54 0.70 -23.78
CA LEU A 73 4.34 1.70 -24.49
C LEU A 73 5.18 2.55 -23.53
N ALA A 74 4.61 3.00 -22.41
CA ALA A 74 5.34 3.77 -21.39
C ALA A 74 6.48 2.97 -20.76
N LYS A 75 6.27 1.66 -20.53
CA LYS A 75 7.32 0.76 -20.03
C LYS A 75 8.46 0.62 -21.04
N GLU A 76 8.13 0.38 -22.31
CA GLU A 76 9.11 0.27 -23.40
C GLU A 76 9.94 1.55 -23.55
N ASN A 77 9.28 2.71 -23.52
CA ASN A 77 9.97 4.01 -23.58
C ASN A 77 10.93 4.19 -22.39
N ARG A 78 10.52 3.82 -21.17
CA ARG A 78 11.39 3.89 -19.99
C ARG A 78 12.62 2.97 -20.09
N LEU A 79 12.49 1.81 -20.73
CA LEU A 79 13.65 0.94 -20.96
C LEU A 79 14.61 1.55 -21.99
N LYS A 80 14.08 2.14 -23.07
CA LYS A 80 14.89 2.81 -24.10
C LYS A 80 15.68 3.99 -23.52
N THR A 81 15.07 4.78 -22.64
CA THR A 81 15.74 5.92 -21.98
C THR A 81 16.77 5.51 -20.92
N ARG A 82 16.72 4.26 -20.40
CA ARG A 82 17.68 3.75 -19.40
C ARG A 82 18.87 3.02 -20.01
N GLY A 83 18.82 2.71 -21.31
CA GLY A 83 19.93 2.08 -22.05
C GLY A 83 20.67 3.04 -22.98
N SER A 84 20.49 4.35 -22.79
CA SER A 84 21.12 5.43 -23.56
C SER A 84 22.09 6.28 -22.72
N GLU A 85 22.62 5.71 -21.63
CA GLU A 85 23.74 6.21 -20.83
C GLU A 85 24.86 5.17 -20.78
#